data_AF-I9LKF5-F1
#
_entry.id   AF-I9LKF5-F1
#
_cell.length_a   1.000
_cell.length_b   1.000
_cell.length_c   1.000
_cell.angle_alpha   90.00
_cell.angle_beta   90.00
_cell.angle_gamma   90.00
#
_symmetry.space_group_name_H-M   'P 1'
#
loop_
_entity.id
_entity.type
_entity.pdbx_description
1 polymer ?
#
loop_
_entity_poly.entity_id
_entity_poly.type
_entity_poly.pdbx_seq_one_letter_code
_entity_poly.pdbx_strand_id
1 'polypeptide(L)' 'MCNYLHEEVFKLLDQQETSYAKPMNSKEIGKILKVTPSYIRSQLSQLVKIRQVGVRRGNGGGYYLMKKELQQHASSDR' A
#
# COMPACT_ATOMS: atom_id res chain seq x y z
N MET A 1 -14.28 -9.32 -2.05
CA MET A 1 -15.00 -8.12 -1.54
C MET A 1 -14.03 -6.95 -1.66
N CYS A 2 -14.30 -5.98 -2.55
CA CYS A 2 -13.45 -4.81 -2.70
C CYS A 2 -13.59 -3.92 -1.45
N ASN A 3 -12.48 -3.65 -0.77
CA ASN A 3 -12.47 -2.73 0.36
C ASN A 3 -12.18 -1.33 -0.19
N TYR A 4 -13.15 -0.41 -0.05
CA TYR A 4 -13.01 0.98 -0.49
C TYR A 4 -11.74 1.65 0.03
N LEU A 5 -11.31 1.33 1.26
CA LEU A 5 -10.07 1.87 1.80
C LEU A 5 -8.83 1.37 1.05
N HIS A 6 -8.81 0.12 0.61
CA HIS A 6 -7.65 -0.41 -0.12
C HIS A 6 -7.45 0.37 -1.43
N GLU A 7 -8.53 0.61 -2.17
CA GLU A 7 -8.50 1.39 -3.41
C GLU A 7 -8.02 2.83 -3.17
N GLU A 8 -8.55 3.49 -2.14
CA GLU A 8 -8.12 4.85 -1.80
C GLU A 8 -6.66 4.91 -1.35
N VAL A 9 -6.17 3.91 -0.61
CA VAL A 9 -4.74 3.83 -0.28
C VAL A 9 -3.89 3.59 -1.53
N PHE A 10 -4.32 2.73 -2.47
CA PHE A 10 -3.59 2.55 -3.73
C PHE A 10 -3.49 3.84 -4.52
N LYS A 11 -4.62 4.53 -4.74
CA LYS A 11 -4.65 5.82 -5.44
C LYS A 11 -3.73 6.83 -4.75
N LEU A 12 -3.76 6.90 -3.42
CA LEU A 12 -2.91 7.82 -2.67
C LEU A 12 -1.42 7.48 -2.85
N LEU A 13 -1.05 6.22 -2.68
CA LEU A 13 0.35 5.78 -2.81
C LEU A 13 0.87 5.99 -4.25
N ASP A 14 0.00 5.88 -5.26
CA ASP A 14 0.30 6.15 -6.67
C ASP A 14 0.49 7.65 -6.92
N GLN A 15 -0.47 8.47 -6.50
CA GLN A 15 -0.44 9.93 -6.63
C GLN A 15 0.76 10.57 -5.93
N GLN A 16 1.25 9.96 -4.85
CA GLN A 16 2.42 10.42 -4.11
C GLN A 16 3.74 9.86 -4.65
N GLU A 17 3.69 9.05 -5.72
CA GLU A 17 4.81 8.37 -6.34
C GLU A 17 5.66 7.61 -5.32
N THR A 18 4.98 6.92 -4.40
CA THR A 18 5.67 6.25 -3.30
C THR A 18 6.59 5.16 -3.82
N SER A 19 7.75 5.06 -3.19
CA SER A 19 8.76 4.05 -3.52
C SER A 19 9.45 3.57 -2.25
N TYR A 20 10.31 2.56 -2.36
CA TYR A 20 11.12 2.12 -1.22
C TYR A 20 11.94 3.26 -0.60
N ALA A 21 12.47 4.16 -1.42
CA ALA A 21 13.23 5.33 -0.97
C ALA A 21 12.35 6.43 -0.35
N LYS A 22 11.11 6.54 -0.81
CA LYS A 22 10.13 7.55 -0.37
C LYS A 22 8.80 6.88 0.02
N PRO A 23 8.76 6.15 1.15
CA PRO A 23 7.53 5.51 1.62
C PRO A 23 6.62 6.54 2.35
N MET A 24 5.33 6.24 2.46
CA MET A 24 4.37 7.04 3.22
C MET A 24 3.93 6.28 4.48
N ASN A 25 3.97 6.92 5.64
CA ASN A 25 3.71 6.24 6.91
C ASN A 25 2.20 6.23 7.26
N SER A 26 1.80 5.34 8.19
CA SER A 26 0.38 5.20 8.57
C SER A 26 -0.25 6.46 9.17
N LYS A 27 0.55 7.39 9.72
CA LYS A 27 0.04 8.66 10.27
C LYS A 27 -0.29 9.64 9.14
N GLU A 28 0.56 9.72 8.12
CA GLU A 28 0.33 10.54 6.92
C GLU A 28 -0.88 10.04 6.14
N ILE A 29 -0.92 8.74 5.86
CA ILE A 29 -2.03 8.09 5.15
C ILE A 29 -3.34 8.31 5.92
N GLY A 30 -3.34 8.03 7.23
CA GLY A 30 -4.53 8.21 8.07
C GLY A 30 -5.01 9.65 8.14
N LYS A 31 -4.10 10.63 8.17
CA LYS A 31 -4.44 12.05 8.13
C LYS A 31 -5.16 12.43 6.82
N ILE A 32 -4.67 11.96 5.68
CA ILE A 32 -5.25 12.27 4.37
C ILE A 32 -6.60 11.59 4.19
N LEU A 33 -6.68 10.29 4.52
CA LEU A 33 -7.91 9.49 4.37
C LEU A 33 -8.89 9.64 5.54
N LYS A 34 -8.60 10.51 6.52
CA LYS A 34 -9.41 10.77 7.72
C LYS A 34 -9.76 9.50 8.51
N VAL A 35 -8.79 8.60 8.65
CA VAL A 35 -8.92 7.35 9.42
C VAL A 35 -7.76 7.19 10.40
N THR A 36 -7.94 6.34 11.41
CA THR A 36 -6.90 6.17 12.44
C THR A 36 -5.67 5.44 11.88
N PRO A 37 -4.45 5.79 12.34
CA PRO A 37 -3.23 5.10 11.91
C PRO A 37 -3.25 3.59 12.21
N SER A 38 -3.89 3.18 13.31
CA SER A 38 -4.05 1.75 13.66
C SER A 38 -4.90 1.01 12.63
N TYR A 39 -5.97 1.64 12.14
CA TYR A 39 -6.81 1.05 11.10
C TYR A 39 -6.05 0.90 9.78
N ILE A 40 -5.29 1.93 9.38
CA ILE A 40 -4.40 1.85 8.21
C ILE A 40 -3.42 0.68 8.32
N ARG A 41 -2.75 0.50 9.47
CA ARG A 41 -1.83 -0.64 9.68
C ARG A 41 -2.53 -1.98 9.56
N SER A 42 -3.74 -2.11 10.14
CA SER A 42 -4.53 -3.34 10.06
C SER A 42 -4.87 -3.70 8.60
N GLN A 43 -5.36 -2.73 7.83
CA GLN A 43 -5.75 -2.94 6.44
C GLN A 43 -4.54 -3.17 5.53
N LEU A 44 -3.49 -2.35 5.63
CA LEU A 44 -2.28 -2.52 4.81
C LEU A 44 -1.49 -3.78 5.16
N SER A 45 -1.61 -4.32 6.38
CA SER A 45 -1.01 -5.63 6.71
C SER A 45 -1.53 -6.75 5.81
N GLN A 46 -2.79 -6.67 5.37
CA GLN A 46 -3.39 -7.63 4.45
C GLN A 46 -2.83 -7.46 3.04
N LEU A 47 -2.68 -6.21 2.58
CA LEU A 47 -2.11 -5.88 1.27
C LEU A 47 -0.63 -6.23 1.14
N VAL A 48 0.14 -6.09 2.23
CA VAL A 48 1.55 -6.53 2.29
C VAL A 48 1.64 -8.06 2.14
N LYS A 49 0.75 -8.82 2.79
CA LYS A 49 0.75 -10.30 2.69
C LYS A 49 0.53 -10.79 1.26
N ILE A 50 -0.32 -10.11 0.49
CA ILE A 50 -0.59 -10.43 -0.91
C ILE A 50 0.31 -9.67 -1.90
N ARG A 51 1.39 -9.03 -1.42
CA ARG A 51 2.40 -8.33 -2.22
C ARG A 51 1.85 -7.24 -3.14
N GLN A 52 0.75 -6.59 -2.77
CA GLN A 52 0.26 -5.44 -3.53
C GLN A 52 0.90 -4.12 -3.09
N VAL A 53 1.35 -4.03 -1.82
CA VAL A 53 2.14 -2.91 -1.31
C VAL A 53 3.39 -3.42 -0.60
N GLY A 54 4.47 -2.65 -0.67
CA GLY A 54 5.69 -2.88 0.09
C GLY A 54 5.67 -2.14 1.42
N VAL A 55 6.56 -2.56 2.33
CA VAL A 55 6.77 -1.88 3.62
C VAL A 55 8.27 -1.70 3.87
N ARG A 56 8.69 -0.46 4.11
CA ARG A 56 10.03 -0.13 4.60
C ARG A 56 9.99 0.01 6.11
N ARG A 57 10.83 -0.75 6.82
CA ARG A 57 10.93 -0.72 8.29
C ARG A 57 11.91 0.36 8.76
N GLY A 58 11.82 0.75 10.03
CA GLY A 58 12.72 1.70 10.69
C GLY A 58 12.26 3.17 10.62
N ASN A 59 13.14 4.08 11.04
CA ASN A 59 12.86 5.52 11.07
C ASN A 59 12.60 6.07 9.66
N GLY A 60 11.51 6.82 9.53
CA GLY A 60 11.00 7.27 8.23
C GLY A 60 10.47 6.14 7.35
N GLY A 61 10.18 4.96 7.92
CA GLY A 61 9.56 3.84 7.24
C GLY A 61 8.08 4.07 6.95
N GLY A 62 7.50 3.19 6.13
CA GLY A 62 6.13 3.32 5.68
C GLY A 62 5.80 2.36 4.55
N TYR A 63 4.71 2.64 3.85
CA TYR A 63 4.19 1.84 2.76
C TYR A 63 4.49 2.49 1.42
N TYR A 64 4.65 1.66 0.40
CA TYR A 64 4.89 2.13 -0.97
C TYR A 64 4.28 1.16 -1.98
N LEU A 65 4.00 1.63 -3.18
CA LEU A 65 3.57 0.75 -4.26
C LEU A 65 4.71 -0.17 -4.70
N MET A 66 4.43 -1.47 -4.74
CA MET A 66 5.28 -2.39 -5.47
C MET A 66 4.99 -2.17 -6.96
N LYS A 67 6.00 -1.74 -7.72
CA LYS A 67 5.88 -1.69 -9.19
C LYS A 67 5.52 -3.10 -9.67
N LYS A 68 4.41 -3.22 -10.40
CA LYS A 68 4.01 -4.46 -11.09
C LYS A 68 5.02 -4.74 -12.20
N GLU A 69 6.18 -5.28 -11.87
CA GLU A 69 6.83 -6.19 -12.79
C GLU A 69 6.18 -7.57 -12.54
N LEU A 70 5.42 -8.04 -13.54
CA LEU A 70 4.82 -9.39 -13.64
C LEU A 70 3.62 -9.72 -12.72
N GLN A 71 2.46 -9.16 -13.03
CA GLN A 71 1.15 -9.86 -12.87
C GLN A 71 0.54 -10.26 -14.23
N GLN A 72 1.36 -10.42 -15.27
CA GLN A 72 0.92 -10.96 -16.57
C GLN A 72 1.12 -12.48 -16.71
N HIS A 73 1.63 -13.19 -15.69
CA HIS A 73 1.86 -14.65 -15.74
C HIS A 73 0.88 -15.50 -14.89
N ALA A 74 -0.27 -14.96 -14.50
CA ALA A 74 -1.30 -15.75 -13.78
C ALA A 74 -2.64 -15.78 -14.51
N SER A 75 -2.63 -15.60 -15.83
CA SER A 75 -3.82 -15.73 -16.70
C SER A 75 -3.46 -16.29 -18.08
N SER A 76 -2.50 -17.21 -18.10
CA SER A 76 -2.24 -18.08 -19.25
C SER A 76 -1.65 -19.38 -18.71
N ASP A 77 -2.47 -20.15 -18.01
CA ASP A 77 -2.43 -21.60 -18.14
C ASP A 77 -3.71 -22.23 -17.58
N ARG A 78 -4.35 -23.04 -18.43
CA ARG A 78 -5.59 -23.82 -18.30
C ARG A 78 -6.90 -23.14 -18.68
#